data_AF-A0A1Q7PD31-F1
#
_entry.id   AF-A0A1Q7PD31-F1
#
_cell.length_a   1.000
_cell.length_b   1.000
_cell.length_c   1.000
_cell.angle_alpha   90.00
_cell.angle_beta   90.00
_cell.angle_gamma   90.00
#
_symmetry.space_group_name_H-M   'P 1'
#
loop_
_entity.id
_entity.type
_entity.pdbx_description
1 polymer ?
#
loop_
_entity_poly.entity_id
_entity_poly.type
_entity_poly.pdbx_seq_one_letter_code
_entity_poly.pdbx_strand_id
1 'polypeptide(L)'
;MSALFPRFVEGYMPMQMLGEVGLQILLFIYIFYLLDKKMGIKVNKLVQASSLFIYSILYFRYRIYPPLPFSVIAIYETNVLIGIFMWVSSTETSWQDFRKPLIDVADGKTPTTRIIRAVSVVLLPFVVGFMGWNNMKPSIDEPIELRTVHPAPPASTKVHGKTFVLQTASNPYRVDDDGKYSDMVQKKYIDGNPWDEKAPQYLQYVREGGQIFFQNCHFCHGDNLNGRGMFA
;
A
#
# COMPACT_ATOMS: atom_id res chain seq x y z
N MET A 1 5.66 -17.87 -3.11
CA MET A 1 4.89 -17.59 -4.34
C MET A 1 5.84 -17.34 -5.53
N SER A 2 6.92 -18.13 -5.68
CA SER A 2 8.04 -17.84 -6.58
C SER A 2 8.13 -18.75 -7.81
N ALA A 3 7.20 -19.67 -8.02
CA ALA A 3 7.33 -20.74 -9.02
C ALA A 3 6.47 -20.57 -10.27
N LEU A 4 5.48 -19.66 -10.29
CA LEU A 4 4.49 -19.63 -11.39
C LEU A 4 4.74 -18.54 -12.45
N PHE A 5 5.48 -17.47 -12.12
CA PHE A 5 5.78 -16.40 -13.08
C PHE A 5 7.22 -15.91 -12.90
N PRO A 6 8.05 -15.88 -13.97
CA PRO A 6 9.39 -15.32 -13.90
C PRO A 6 9.31 -13.83 -13.53
N ARG A 7 10.26 -13.37 -12.72
CA ARG A 7 10.38 -11.95 -12.36
C ARG A 7 10.67 -11.13 -13.61
N PHE A 8 10.12 -9.91 -13.67
CA PHE A 8 10.48 -8.94 -14.69
C PHE A 8 11.98 -8.62 -14.59
N VAL A 9 12.58 -8.33 -15.74
CA VAL A 9 13.98 -7.91 -15.81
C VAL A 9 14.04 -6.46 -15.36
N GLU A 10 14.88 -6.20 -14.35
CA GLU A 10 15.09 -4.85 -13.81
C GLU A 10 15.54 -3.89 -14.93
N GLY A 11 14.94 -2.71 -14.99
CA GLY A 11 15.18 -1.72 -16.05
C GLY A 11 14.33 -1.87 -17.32
N TYR A 12 13.73 -3.03 -17.60
CA TYR A 12 12.87 -3.27 -18.77
C TYR A 12 11.39 -3.48 -18.43
N MET A 13 11.04 -3.42 -17.14
CA MET A 13 9.72 -3.72 -16.62
C MET A 13 8.56 -3.04 -17.37
N PRO A 14 8.61 -1.73 -17.73
CA PRO A 14 7.50 -1.10 -18.46
C PRO A 14 7.24 -1.71 -19.84
N MET A 15 8.30 -2.00 -20.59
CA MET A 15 8.19 -2.58 -21.94
C MET A 15 7.77 -4.05 -21.89
N GLN A 16 8.28 -4.80 -20.92
CA GLN A 16 7.88 -6.20 -20.71
C GLN A 16 6.40 -6.31 -20.32
N MET A 17 5.93 -5.42 -19.44
CA MET A 17 4.54 -5.37 -19.02
C MET A 17 3.61 -5.01 -20.17
N LEU A 18 3.95 -3.97 -20.96
CA LEU A 18 3.18 -3.61 -22.16
C LEU A 18 3.13 -4.75 -23.18
N GLY A 19 4.26 -5.44 -23.39
CA GLY A 19 4.34 -6.60 -24.27
C GLY A 19 3.48 -7.77 -23.79
N GLU A 20 3.58 -8.14 -22.51
CA GLU A 20 2.78 -9.21 -21.90
C GLU A 20 1.28 -8.91 -21.98
N VAL A 21 0.86 -7.72 -21.51
CA VAL A 21 -0.56 -7.31 -21.52
C VAL A 21 -1.10 -7.23 -22.93
N GLY A 22 -0.34 -6.65 -23.87
CA GLY A 22 -0.74 -6.57 -25.27
C GLY A 22 -0.93 -7.95 -25.90
N LEU A 23 0.02 -8.86 -25.68
CA LEU A 23 -0.08 -10.24 -26.17
C LEU A 23 -1.27 -10.98 -25.55
N GLN A 24 -1.53 -10.78 -24.26
CA GLN A 24 -2.67 -11.39 -23.55
C GLN A 24 -4.01 -10.85 -24.05
N ILE A 25 -4.13 -9.56 -24.37
CA ILE A 25 -5.34 -9.00 -24.99
C ILE A 25 -5.56 -9.63 -26.37
N LEU A 26 -4.51 -9.78 -27.18
CA LEU A 26 -4.61 -10.45 -28.49
C LEU A 26 -5.02 -11.92 -28.35
N LEU A 27 -4.44 -12.63 -27.38
CA LEU A 27 -4.86 -14.00 -27.05
C LEU A 27 -6.33 -14.05 -26.63
N PHE A 28 -6.80 -13.08 -25.85
CA PHE A 28 -8.19 -13.00 -25.42
C PHE A 28 -9.15 -12.84 -26.59
N ILE A 29 -8.82 -11.94 -27.52
CA ILE A 29 -9.57 -11.73 -28.77
C ILE A 29 -9.56 -13.02 -29.60
N TYR A 30 -8.41 -13.67 -29.72
CA TYR A 30 -8.26 -14.91 -30.47
C TYR A 30 -9.06 -16.07 -29.86
N ILE A 31 -9.07 -16.21 -28.54
CA ILE A 31 -9.87 -17.22 -27.82
C ILE A 31 -11.36 -17.02 -28.12
N PHE A 32 -11.87 -15.80 -28.02
CA PHE A 32 -13.29 -15.56 -28.34
C PHE A 32 -13.61 -15.78 -29.82
N TYR A 33 -12.68 -15.43 -30.72
CA TYR A 33 -12.82 -15.74 -32.13
C TYR A 33 -12.90 -17.26 -32.38
N LEU A 34 -12.07 -18.05 -31.71
CA LEU A 34 -12.11 -19.51 -31.79
C LEU A 34 -13.39 -20.10 -31.19
N LEU A 35 -13.86 -19.58 -30.05
CA LEU A 35 -15.10 -20.02 -29.40
C LEU A 35 -16.31 -19.81 -30.31
N ASP A 36 -16.37 -18.67 -31.00
CA ASP A 36 -17.43 -18.39 -31.97
C ASP A 36 -17.33 -19.29 -33.21
N LYS A 37 -16.15 -19.36 -33.84
CA LYS A 37 -15.98 -20.03 -35.14
C LYS A 37 -15.84 -21.55 -35.08
N LYS A 38 -15.19 -22.11 -34.06
CA LYS A 38 -14.94 -23.55 -33.95
C LYS A 38 -15.91 -24.26 -33.02
N MET A 39 -16.38 -23.59 -31.96
CA MET A 39 -17.24 -24.20 -30.94
C MET A 39 -18.70 -23.76 -31.02
N GLY A 40 -19.03 -22.76 -31.84
CA GLY A 40 -20.40 -22.25 -32.01
C GLY A 40 -20.96 -21.55 -30.77
N ILE A 41 -20.12 -21.25 -29.77
CA ILE A 41 -20.52 -20.58 -28.53
C ILE A 41 -20.33 -19.08 -28.73
N LYS A 42 -21.44 -18.38 -28.99
CA LYS A 42 -21.44 -16.91 -29.07
C LYS A 42 -21.41 -16.30 -27.67
N VAL A 43 -20.23 -15.86 -27.25
CA VAL A 43 -20.04 -15.09 -26.01
C VAL A 43 -20.47 -13.65 -26.27
N ASN A 44 -21.45 -13.15 -25.52
CA ASN A 44 -21.92 -11.78 -25.64
C ASN A 44 -20.82 -10.76 -25.26
N LYS A 45 -20.94 -9.52 -25.76
CA LYS A 45 -19.94 -8.48 -25.51
C LYS A 45 -19.83 -8.08 -24.04
N LEU A 46 -20.92 -8.20 -23.27
CA LEU A 46 -20.93 -7.93 -21.83
C LEU A 46 -19.97 -8.85 -21.07
N VAL A 47 -20.05 -10.17 -21.32
CA VAL A 47 -19.17 -11.17 -20.69
C VAL A 47 -17.72 -10.97 -21.16
N GLN A 48 -17.49 -10.67 -22.45
CA GLN A 48 -16.13 -10.37 -22.94
C GLN A 48 -15.52 -9.14 -22.23
N ALA A 49 -16.30 -8.06 -22.08
CA ALA A 49 -15.86 -6.84 -21.40
C ALA A 49 -15.60 -7.07 -19.90
N SER A 50 -16.54 -7.71 -19.19
CA SER A 50 -16.37 -8.01 -17.76
C SER A 50 -15.21 -8.94 -17.48
N SER A 51 -14.98 -9.93 -18.35
CA SER A 51 -13.87 -10.87 -18.19
C SER A 51 -12.50 -10.21 -18.47
N LEU A 52 -12.38 -9.33 -19.47
CA LEU A 52 -11.19 -8.49 -19.67
C LEU A 52 -10.89 -7.61 -18.46
N PHE A 53 -11.92 -7.00 -17.87
CA PHE A 53 -11.76 -6.13 -16.70
C PHE A 53 -11.39 -6.89 -15.43
N ILE A 54 -12.00 -8.06 -15.18
CA ILE A 54 -11.59 -8.92 -14.06
C ILE A 54 -10.15 -9.40 -14.27
N TYR A 55 -9.79 -9.73 -15.50
CA TYR A 55 -8.44 -10.14 -15.85
C TYR A 55 -7.40 -9.04 -15.58
N SER A 56 -7.66 -7.78 -15.96
CA SER A 56 -6.73 -6.67 -15.68
C SER A 56 -6.50 -6.48 -14.19
N ILE A 57 -7.56 -6.56 -13.37
CA ILE A 57 -7.46 -6.45 -11.91
C ILE A 57 -6.56 -7.56 -11.35
N LEU A 58 -6.78 -8.80 -11.79
CA LEU A 58 -5.98 -9.94 -11.35
C LEU A 58 -4.52 -9.82 -11.81
N TYR A 59 -4.30 -9.32 -13.04
CA TYR A 59 -2.96 -9.08 -13.58
C TYR A 59 -2.21 -8.04 -12.73
N PHE A 60 -2.75 -6.84 -12.55
CA PHE A 60 -2.04 -5.80 -11.79
C PHE A 60 -1.86 -6.15 -10.31
N ARG A 61 -2.78 -6.93 -9.73
CA ARG A 61 -2.71 -7.33 -8.32
C ARG A 61 -1.69 -8.44 -8.04
N TYR A 62 -1.54 -9.40 -8.95
CA TYR A 62 -0.76 -10.62 -8.69
C TYR A 62 0.47 -10.81 -9.57
N ARG A 63 0.54 -10.19 -10.76
CA ARG A 63 1.66 -10.38 -11.70
C ARG A 63 2.85 -9.45 -11.40
N ILE A 64 2.57 -8.24 -10.91
CA ILE A 64 3.57 -7.19 -10.72
C ILE A 64 4.16 -7.27 -9.32
N TYR A 65 5.50 -7.29 -9.25
CA TYR A 65 6.24 -7.29 -7.99
C TYR A 65 7.33 -6.19 -8.01
N PRO A 66 7.46 -5.36 -6.96
CA PRO A 66 6.67 -5.35 -5.73
C PRO A 66 5.18 -4.99 -5.97
N PRO A 67 4.26 -5.40 -5.08
CA PRO A 67 2.84 -5.16 -5.28
C PRO A 67 2.55 -3.66 -5.40
N LEU A 68 1.76 -3.29 -6.40
CA LEU A 68 1.40 -1.89 -6.64
C LEU A 68 0.49 -1.35 -5.53
N PRO A 69 0.66 -0.09 -5.10
CA PRO A 69 -0.28 0.54 -4.19
C PRO A 69 -1.66 0.67 -4.85
N PHE A 70 -2.71 0.64 -4.03
CA PHE A 70 -4.10 0.66 -4.50
C PHE A 70 -4.41 1.85 -5.43
N SER A 71 -3.88 3.04 -5.12
CA SER A 71 -4.09 4.25 -5.92
C SER A 71 -3.63 4.08 -7.38
N VAL A 72 -2.49 3.43 -7.58
CA VAL A 72 -1.91 3.19 -8.90
C VAL A 72 -2.74 2.15 -9.66
N ILE A 73 -3.15 1.06 -9.00
CA ILE A 73 -4.06 0.07 -9.60
C ILE A 73 -5.37 0.74 -10.01
N ALA A 74 -5.97 1.57 -9.16
CA ALA A 74 -7.22 2.26 -9.47
C ALA A 74 -7.11 3.19 -10.69
N ILE A 75 -5.99 3.91 -10.84
CA ILE A 75 -5.74 4.76 -12.03
C ILE A 75 -5.65 3.91 -13.29
N TYR A 76 -4.89 2.81 -13.27
CA TYR A 76 -4.76 1.94 -14.44
C TYR A 76 -6.08 1.26 -14.79
N GLU A 77 -6.83 0.76 -13.80
CA GLU A 77 -8.14 0.14 -14.02
C GLU A 77 -9.17 1.13 -14.57
N THR A 78 -9.09 2.41 -14.17
CA THR A 78 -9.93 3.46 -14.77
C THR A 78 -9.63 3.64 -16.26
N ASN A 79 -8.35 3.64 -16.65
CA ASN A 79 -7.97 3.71 -18.06
C ASN A 79 -8.37 2.45 -18.84
N VAL A 80 -8.25 1.26 -18.23
CA VAL A 80 -8.72 0.01 -18.82
C VAL A 80 -10.24 0.05 -19.04
N LEU A 81 -11.01 0.54 -18.06
CA LEU A 81 -12.45 0.75 -18.20
C LEU A 81 -12.80 1.66 -19.38
N ILE A 82 -12.10 2.79 -19.52
CA ILE A 82 -12.27 3.72 -20.64
C ILE A 82 -11.99 2.99 -21.97
N GLY A 83 -10.87 2.26 -22.05
CA GLY A 83 -10.50 1.49 -23.26
C GLY A 83 -11.52 0.40 -23.61
N ILE A 84 -11.99 -0.37 -22.63
CA ILE A 84 -13.04 -1.37 -22.81
C ILE A 84 -14.35 -0.71 -23.26
N PHE A 85 -14.72 0.42 -22.67
CA PHE A 85 -15.92 1.15 -23.05
C PHE A 85 -15.84 1.63 -24.51
N MET A 86 -14.73 2.27 -24.89
CA MET A 86 -14.46 2.67 -26.28
C MET A 86 -14.50 1.49 -27.25
N TRP A 87 -13.95 0.34 -26.86
CA TRP A 87 -13.97 -0.87 -27.68
C TRP A 87 -15.39 -1.41 -27.86
N VAL A 88 -16.14 -1.54 -26.77
CA VAL A 88 -17.52 -2.04 -26.80
C VAL A 88 -18.43 -1.11 -27.59
N SER A 89 -18.23 0.20 -27.48
CA SER A 89 -19.01 1.23 -28.18
C SER A 89 -18.50 1.54 -29.58
N SER A 90 -17.49 0.82 -30.09
CA SER A 90 -16.86 1.13 -31.38
C SER A 90 -17.78 0.90 -32.59
N THR A 91 -18.75 -0.02 -32.48
CA THR A 91 -19.75 -0.30 -33.52
C THR A 91 -21.13 -0.48 -32.93
N GLU A 92 -22.17 -0.14 -33.70
CA GLU A 92 -23.56 -0.30 -33.25
C GLU A 92 -23.89 -1.77 -32.94
N THR A 93 -23.37 -2.72 -33.73
CA THR A 93 -23.56 -4.15 -33.48
C THR A 93 -22.97 -4.58 -32.15
N SER A 94 -21.74 -4.15 -31.84
CA SER A 94 -21.08 -4.44 -30.56
C SER A 94 -21.82 -3.82 -29.37
N TRP A 95 -22.30 -2.59 -29.54
CA TRP A 95 -23.04 -1.89 -28.50
C TRP A 95 -24.41 -2.52 -28.21
N GLN A 96 -25.12 -2.96 -29.25
CA GLN A 96 -26.38 -3.69 -29.10
C GLN A 96 -26.15 -5.05 -28.42
N ASP A 97 -25.14 -5.81 -28.84
CA ASP A 97 -24.78 -7.08 -28.22
C ASP A 97 -24.37 -6.94 -26.74
N PHE A 98 -23.77 -5.80 -26.37
CA PHE A 98 -23.41 -5.49 -24.98
C PHE A 98 -24.62 -5.16 -24.11
N ARG A 99 -25.54 -4.33 -24.61
CA ARG A 99 -26.72 -3.89 -23.83
C ARG A 99 -27.82 -4.95 -23.75
N LYS A 100 -27.96 -5.80 -24.77
CA LYS A 100 -29.04 -6.77 -24.88
C LYS A 100 -29.26 -7.61 -23.61
N PRO A 101 -28.22 -8.21 -22.99
CA PRO A 101 -28.41 -8.96 -21.74
C PRO A 101 -28.95 -8.11 -20.58
N LEU A 102 -28.56 -6.84 -20.49
CA LEU A 102 -29.02 -5.92 -19.44
C LEU A 102 -30.49 -5.56 -19.63
N ILE A 103 -30.88 -5.27 -20.87
CA ILE A 103 -32.28 -4.97 -21.23
C ILE A 103 -33.15 -6.21 -21.05
N ASP A 104 -32.68 -7.39 -21.46
CA ASP A 104 -33.43 -8.65 -21.32
C ASP A 104 -33.70 -8.98 -19.84
N VAL A 105 -32.73 -8.72 -18.95
CA VAL A 105 -32.89 -8.81 -17.49
C VAL A 105 -33.92 -7.80 -16.99
N ALA A 106 -33.84 -6.53 -17.39
CA ALA A 106 -34.79 -5.50 -16.99
C ALA A 106 -36.23 -5.81 -17.45
N ASP A 107 -36.39 -6.23 -18.71
CA ASP A 107 -37.67 -6.60 -19.31
C ASP A 107 -38.29 -7.82 -18.61
N GLY A 108 -37.48 -8.79 -18.17
CA GLY A 108 -37.98 -9.97 -17.45
C GLY A 108 -38.95 -10.82 -18.28
N LYS A 109 -38.73 -10.90 -19.60
CA LYS A 109 -39.63 -11.66 -20.49
C LYS A 109 -39.55 -13.17 -20.25
N THR A 110 -38.36 -13.72 -19.98
CA THR A 110 -38.15 -15.14 -19.73
C THR A 110 -38.15 -15.47 -18.23
N PRO A 111 -38.44 -16.73 -17.84
CA PRO A 111 -38.40 -17.13 -16.42
C PRO A 111 -37.05 -16.87 -15.76
N THR A 112 -35.95 -17.10 -16.48
CA THR A 112 -34.58 -16.84 -16.00
C THR A 112 -34.32 -15.36 -15.78
N THR A 113 -34.70 -14.48 -16.72
CA THR A 113 -34.48 -13.05 -16.57
C THR A 113 -35.36 -12.44 -15.47
N ARG A 114 -36.56 -12.98 -15.22
CA ARG A 114 -37.37 -12.59 -14.05
C ARG A 114 -36.69 -12.90 -12.73
N ILE A 115 -36.11 -14.09 -12.60
CA ILE A 115 -35.38 -14.48 -11.38
C ILE A 115 -34.18 -13.56 -11.19
N ILE A 116 -33.36 -13.36 -12.23
CA ILE A 116 -32.19 -12.48 -12.17
C ILE A 116 -32.61 -11.06 -11.81
N ARG A 117 -33.69 -10.53 -12.39
CA ARG A 117 -34.22 -9.20 -12.04
C ARG A 117 -34.66 -9.12 -10.59
N ALA A 118 -35.44 -10.08 -10.12
CA ALA A 118 -35.90 -10.11 -8.73
C ALA A 118 -34.72 -10.16 -7.75
N VAL A 119 -33.74 -11.01 -8.03
CA VAL A 119 -32.49 -11.08 -7.25
C VAL A 119 -31.77 -9.75 -7.28
N SER A 120 -31.56 -9.14 -8.44
CA SER A 120 -30.85 -7.85 -8.56
C SER A 120 -31.57 -6.72 -7.82
N VAL A 121 -32.90 -6.62 -7.94
CA VAL A 121 -33.70 -5.56 -7.29
C VAL A 121 -33.67 -5.67 -5.77
N VAL A 122 -33.60 -6.89 -5.22
CA VAL A 122 -33.45 -7.09 -3.78
C VAL A 122 -32.00 -6.91 -3.35
N LEU A 123 -31.06 -7.58 -4.03
CA LEU A 123 -29.66 -7.65 -3.64
C LEU A 123 -28.93 -6.31 -3.75
N LEU A 124 -29.24 -5.49 -4.75
CA LEU A 124 -28.56 -4.19 -4.93
C LEU A 124 -28.75 -3.25 -3.72
N PRO A 125 -29.98 -2.96 -3.25
CA PRO A 125 -30.18 -2.18 -2.02
C PRO A 125 -29.49 -2.78 -0.79
N PHE A 126 -29.51 -4.11 -0.64
CA PHE A 126 -28.84 -4.78 0.48
C PHE A 126 -27.32 -4.60 0.42
N VAL A 127 -26.70 -4.75 -0.76
CA VAL A 127 -25.26 -4.56 -0.94
C VAL A 127 -24.88 -3.11 -0.68
N VAL A 128 -25.63 -2.15 -1.24
CA VAL A 128 -25.37 -0.71 -1.02
C VAL A 128 -25.53 -0.35 0.45
N GLY A 129 -26.58 -0.83 1.10
CA GLY A 129 -26.81 -0.64 2.53
C GLY A 129 -25.71 -1.26 3.40
N PHE A 130 -25.27 -2.48 3.08
CA PHE A 130 -24.20 -3.17 3.78
C PHE A 130 -22.84 -2.48 3.59
N MET A 131 -22.54 -2.03 2.37
CA MET A 131 -21.33 -1.23 2.10
C MET A 131 -21.37 0.09 2.87
N GLY A 132 -22.51 0.78 2.87
CA GLY A 132 -22.72 2.00 3.65
C GLY A 132 -22.49 1.77 5.14
N TRP A 133 -23.06 0.71 5.70
CA TRP A 133 -22.83 0.29 7.09
C TRP A 133 -21.35 0.01 7.36
N ASN A 134 -20.68 -0.78 6.51
CA ASN A 134 -19.27 -1.11 6.69
C ASN A 134 -18.33 0.10 6.58
N ASN A 135 -18.71 1.13 5.82
CA ASN A 135 -17.94 2.36 5.70
C ASN A 135 -18.24 3.36 6.83
N MET A 136 -19.44 3.31 7.42
CA MET A 136 -19.87 4.23 8.47
C MET A 136 -19.63 3.68 9.88
N LYS A 137 -19.46 2.36 10.03
CA LYS A 137 -19.18 1.75 11.33
C LYS A 137 -17.90 2.39 11.92
N PRO A 138 -17.92 2.87 13.17
CA PRO A 138 -16.73 3.42 13.80
C PRO A 138 -15.61 2.38 13.85
N SER A 139 -14.40 2.78 13.44
CA SER A 139 -13.19 1.99 13.69
C SER A 139 -12.48 2.53 14.93
N ILE A 140 -12.06 1.63 15.82
CA ILE A 140 -11.17 1.95 16.95
C ILE A 140 -9.75 1.61 16.51
N ASP A 141 -9.30 2.20 15.40
CA ASP A 141 -7.91 2.09 14.98
C ASP A 141 -7.12 3.23 15.61
N GLU A 142 -5.88 2.97 16.02
CA GLU A 142 -4.96 4.05 16.35
C GLU A 142 -4.87 5.06 15.18
N PRO A 143 -4.82 6.38 15.46
CA PRO A 143 -4.71 7.37 14.40
C PRO A 143 -3.51 7.09 13.50
N ILE A 144 -3.76 6.91 12.19
CA ILE A 144 -2.72 6.63 11.17
C ILE A 144 -1.78 7.83 11.02
N GLU A 145 -2.27 9.03 11.29
CA GLU A 145 -1.40 10.18 11.45
C GLU A 145 -0.70 10.06 12.79
N LEU A 146 0.63 9.95 12.73
CA LEU A 146 1.50 10.47 13.79
C LEU A 146 1.04 11.89 14.06
N ARG A 147 0.13 12.06 15.02
CA ARG A 147 -0.11 13.37 15.59
C ARG A 147 1.27 13.80 16.06
N THR A 148 1.81 14.85 15.46
CA THR A 148 3.01 15.53 15.96
C THR A 148 2.61 16.22 17.26
N VAL A 149 2.39 15.41 18.30
CA VAL A 149 2.26 15.87 19.69
C VAL A 149 3.58 16.47 20.18
N HIS A 150 4.65 16.27 19.41
CA HIS A 150 5.93 16.93 19.59
C HIS A 150 6.11 18.03 18.54
N PRO A 151 6.33 19.28 18.95
CA PRO A 151 6.89 20.30 18.07
C PRO A 151 8.17 19.79 17.43
N ALA A 152 8.46 20.24 16.20
CA ALA A 152 9.77 19.99 15.60
C ALA A 152 10.87 20.45 16.59
N PRO A 153 11.95 19.67 16.76
CA PRO A 153 13.03 20.04 17.66
C PRO A 153 13.54 21.44 17.30
N PRO A 154 13.75 22.33 18.29
CA PRO A 154 14.16 23.70 18.02
C PRO A 154 15.53 23.72 17.33
N ALA A 155 15.75 24.64 16.39
CA ALA A 155 17.05 24.74 15.71
C ALA A 155 18.20 25.11 16.66
N SER A 156 17.89 25.72 17.81
CA SER A 156 18.88 26.06 18.84
C SER A 156 18.28 26.00 20.24
N THR A 157 19.14 25.83 21.24
CA THR A 157 18.78 25.91 22.66
C THR A 157 19.77 26.81 23.41
N LYS A 158 19.30 27.48 24.47
CA LYS A 158 20.14 28.33 25.31
C LYS A 158 20.43 27.62 26.62
N VAL A 159 21.70 27.29 26.84
CA VAL A 159 22.16 26.60 28.05
C VAL A 159 23.18 27.51 28.75
N HIS A 160 22.92 27.84 30.01
CA HIS A 160 23.78 28.73 30.81
C HIS A 160 24.17 30.05 30.11
N GLY A 161 23.21 30.69 29.43
CA GLY A 161 23.44 31.97 28.76
C GLY A 161 24.04 31.86 27.35
N LYS A 162 24.50 30.69 26.92
CA LYS A 162 25.09 30.46 25.59
C LYS A 162 24.09 29.77 24.67
N THR A 163 24.04 30.22 23.41
CA THR A 163 23.17 29.64 22.37
C THR A 163 23.91 28.53 21.64
N PHE A 164 23.32 27.34 21.59
CA PHE A 164 23.82 26.17 20.88
C PHE A 164 22.92 25.84 19.70
N VAL A 165 23.47 25.77 18.48
CA VAL A 165 22.77 25.32 17.28
C VAL A 165 22.74 23.79 17.28
N LEU A 166 21.56 23.18 17.38
CA LEU A 166 21.45 21.73 17.60
C LEU A 166 21.90 20.91 16.38
N GLN A 167 21.79 21.45 15.15
CA GLN A 167 22.23 20.73 13.95
C GLN A 167 23.76 20.55 13.85
N THR A 168 24.52 21.46 14.46
CA THR A 168 26.00 21.46 14.39
C THR A 168 26.67 21.16 15.73
N ALA A 169 25.89 21.02 16.80
CA ALA A 169 26.40 20.71 18.13
C ALA A 169 26.88 19.25 18.20
N SER A 170 28.05 19.06 18.81
CA SER A 170 28.59 17.74 19.15
C SER A 170 28.39 17.44 20.63
N ASN A 171 28.26 16.15 20.98
CA ASN A 171 28.14 15.74 22.37
C ASN A 171 29.51 15.85 23.07
N PRO A 172 29.66 16.66 24.13
CA PRO A 172 30.94 16.88 24.79
C PRO A 172 31.48 15.65 25.53
N TYR A 173 30.62 14.66 25.78
CA TYR A 173 30.99 13.39 26.44
C TYR A 173 31.34 12.27 25.44
N ARG A 174 31.24 12.54 24.13
CA ARG A 174 31.61 11.61 23.05
C ARG A 174 32.92 12.04 22.40
N VAL A 175 33.94 12.22 23.23
CA VAL A 175 35.28 12.63 22.81
C VAL A 175 36.28 11.50 23.00
N ASP A 176 37.28 11.44 22.13
CA ASP A 176 38.43 10.55 22.25
C ASP A 176 39.41 11.03 23.34
N ASP A 177 40.49 10.26 23.55
CA ASP A 177 41.50 10.57 24.56
C ASP A 177 42.24 11.90 24.28
N ASP A 178 42.19 12.39 23.04
CA ASP A 178 42.74 13.69 22.60
C ASP A 178 41.71 14.84 22.73
N GLY A 179 40.50 14.57 23.25
CA GLY A 179 39.44 15.55 23.46
C GLY A 179 38.67 15.94 22.19
N LYS A 180 38.85 15.22 21.08
CA LYS A 180 38.13 15.46 19.82
C LYS A 180 36.89 14.59 19.75
N TYR A 181 35.80 15.12 19.18
CA TYR A 181 34.58 14.34 18.97
C TYR A 181 34.86 13.12 18.09
N SER A 182 34.45 11.94 18.54
CA SER A 182 34.68 10.70 17.81
C SER A 182 33.53 9.71 18.01
N ASP A 183 32.87 9.34 16.91
CA ASP A 183 31.82 8.32 16.88
C ASP A 183 32.36 6.92 17.21
N MET A 184 33.68 6.72 17.18
CA MET A 184 34.31 5.45 17.51
C MET A 184 34.22 5.12 19.00
N VAL A 185 34.11 6.14 19.87
CA VAL A 185 34.01 5.96 21.33
C VAL A 185 32.76 5.16 21.67
N GLN A 186 31.61 5.49 21.07
CA GLN A 186 30.37 4.74 21.29
C GLN A 186 30.49 3.30 20.79
N LYS A 187 31.05 3.10 19.59
CA LYS A 187 31.21 1.76 19.00
C LYS A 187 32.14 0.86 19.83
N LYS A 188 33.19 1.43 20.42
CA LYS A 188 34.15 0.71 21.27
C LYS A 188 33.51 0.10 22.52
N TYR A 189 32.48 0.76 23.07
CA TYR A 189 31.86 0.39 24.34
C TYR A 189 30.39 -0.02 24.21
N ILE A 190 29.92 -0.41 23.02
CA ILE A 190 28.50 -0.69 22.74
C ILE A 190 27.92 -1.81 23.62
N ASP A 191 28.73 -2.83 23.92
CA ASP A 191 28.36 -3.96 24.78
C ASP A 191 28.98 -3.86 26.19
N GLY A 192 29.56 -2.71 26.52
CA GLY A 192 30.20 -2.48 27.81
C GLY A 192 29.16 -2.35 28.92
N ASN A 193 29.41 -2.94 30.10
CA ASN A 193 28.55 -2.79 31.26
C ASN A 193 28.79 -1.42 31.92
N PRO A 194 27.81 -0.49 31.90
CA PRO A 194 27.98 0.79 32.54
C PRO A 194 28.14 0.71 34.05
N TRP A 195 27.73 -0.39 34.69
CA TRP A 195 27.67 -0.58 36.15
C TRP A 195 28.92 -1.25 36.75
N ASP A 196 29.93 -1.58 35.95
CA ASP A 196 31.20 -2.12 36.45
C ASP A 196 31.90 -1.09 37.37
N GLU A 197 32.56 -1.56 38.42
CA GLU A 197 33.38 -0.74 39.32
C GLU A 197 34.55 -0.09 38.58
N LYS A 198 35.08 -0.76 37.55
CA LYS A 198 36.19 -0.27 36.72
C LYS A 198 35.71 0.25 35.36
N ALA A 199 34.46 0.70 35.27
CA ALA A 199 33.90 1.20 34.02
C ALA A 199 34.70 2.42 33.49
N PRO A 200 35.08 2.45 32.20
CA PRO A 200 35.71 3.61 31.58
C PRO A 200 34.80 4.84 31.65
N GLN A 201 35.39 6.02 31.61
CA GLN A 201 34.70 7.30 31.82
C GLN A 201 33.47 7.49 30.92
N TYR A 202 33.55 7.10 29.65
CA TYR A 202 32.41 7.14 28.73
C TYR A 202 31.21 6.33 29.25
N LEU A 203 31.43 5.13 29.77
CA LEU A 203 30.38 4.28 30.32
C LEU A 203 29.78 4.86 31.61
N GLN A 204 30.57 5.60 32.39
CA GLN A 204 30.05 6.35 33.54
C GLN A 204 29.09 7.46 33.07
N TYR A 205 29.42 8.19 32.01
CA TYR A 205 28.51 9.17 31.40
C TYR A 205 27.25 8.53 30.82
N VAL A 206 27.37 7.33 30.23
CA VAL A 206 26.19 6.56 29.78
C VAL A 206 25.30 6.17 30.96
N ARG A 207 25.89 5.76 32.10
CA ARG A 207 25.16 5.45 33.34
C ARG A 207 24.39 6.67 33.84
N GLU A 208 25.04 7.82 33.95
CA GLU A 208 24.43 9.08 34.40
C GLU A 208 23.33 9.55 33.43
N GLY A 209 23.60 9.53 32.13
CA GLY A 209 22.61 9.86 31.09
C GLY A 209 21.40 8.93 31.11
N GLY A 210 21.62 7.64 31.38
CA GLY A 210 20.57 6.65 31.57
C GLY A 210 19.65 6.98 32.74
N GLN A 211 20.20 7.40 33.89
CA GLN A 211 19.39 7.83 35.03
C GLN A 211 18.48 9.02 34.68
N ILE A 212 19.02 10.02 33.97
CA ILE A 212 18.24 11.19 33.51
C ILE A 212 17.14 10.75 32.53
N PHE A 213 17.46 9.82 31.61
CA PHE A 213 16.48 9.26 30.67
C PHE A 213 15.33 8.56 31.40
N PHE A 214 15.61 7.75 32.41
CA PHE A 214 14.57 7.09 33.20
C PHE A 214 13.69 8.06 33.99
N GLN A 215 14.28 9.16 34.49
CA GLN A 215 13.54 10.18 35.23
C GLN A 215 12.62 11.02 34.35
N ASN A 216 13.03 11.34 33.12
CA ASN A 216 12.39 12.39 32.33
C ASN A 216 11.80 11.93 30.98
N CYS A 217 12.27 10.81 30.43
CA CYS A 217 11.99 10.41 29.05
C CYS A 217 11.34 9.03 28.92
N HIS A 218 11.72 8.08 29.79
CA HIS A 218 11.28 6.68 29.73
C HIS A 218 9.74 6.54 29.74
N PHE A 219 9.04 7.36 30.53
CA PHE A 219 7.58 7.25 30.64
C PHE A 219 6.83 7.52 29.35
N CYS A 220 7.40 8.25 28.39
CA CYS A 220 6.79 8.43 27.06
C CYS A 220 7.49 7.55 26.00
N HIS A 221 8.81 7.41 26.07
CA HIS A 221 9.57 6.76 25.00
C HIS A 221 9.73 5.24 25.15
N GLY A 222 9.54 4.70 26.36
CA GLY A 222 9.83 3.30 26.68
C GLY A 222 11.33 2.99 26.69
N ASP A 223 11.71 1.80 27.18
CA ASP A 223 13.11 1.39 27.35
C ASP A 223 13.93 1.40 26.06
N ASN A 224 13.29 1.03 24.94
CA ASN A 224 13.94 0.91 23.65
C ASN A 224 13.67 2.10 22.72
N LEU A 225 13.25 3.26 23.27
CA LEU A 225 12.83 4.43 22.47
C LEU A 225 11.74 4.06 21.43
N ASN A 226 10.92 3.07 21.74
CA ASN A 226 9.94 2.47 20.84
C ASN A 226 8.54 3.10 20.96
N GLY A 227 8.40 4.15 21.76
CA GLY A 227 7.12 4.83 22.01
C GLY A 227 6.14 3.95 22.77
N ARG A 228 6.62 3.02 23.61
CA ARG A 228 5.77 2.18 24.47
C ARG A 228 5.92 2.55 25.95
N GLY A 229 6.18 3.83 26.22
CA GLY A 229 6.17 4.33 27.58
C GLY A 229 4.76 4.28 28.18
N MET A 230 4.67 4.34 29.51
CA MET A 230 3.39 4.37 30.25
C MET A 230 2.41 5.47 29.80
N PHE A 231 2.93 6.58 29.27
CA PHE A 231 2.16 7.75 28.81
C PHE A 231 2.21 7.94 27.29
N ALA A 232 2.66 6.93 26.53
CA ALA A 232 2.73 7.00 25.08
C ALA A 232 1.38 6.87 24.39
#